data_AF-A0A8S3UHT3-F1
#
_entry.id   AF-A0A8S3UHT3-F1
#
_cell.length_a   1.000
_cell.length_b   1.000
_cell.length_c   1.000
_cell.angle_alpha   90.00
_cell.angle_beta   90.00
_cell.angle_gamma   90.00
#
_symmetry.space_group_name_H-M   'P 1'
#
loop_
_entity.id
_entity.type
_entity.pdbx_description
1 polymer ?
#
loop_
_entity_poly.entity_id
_entity_poly.type
_entity_poly.pdbx_seq_one_letter_code
_entity_poly.pdbx_strand_id
1 'polypeptide(L)'
;MMRHITVLVVFPLAFGFLLDTKTPQNLSSQFITASEFFAAKTGLQNGIEESPTDTKKETNQSDEILHKYQELSENYTALHKRFDVLQANQISQIDKLSKYEIKVNEHVREILVLKDSEIHQNARVNTSIAKIQQQINKSSAKVAMTACIRSSSTLSGRSVVKFDDIRTNIGISNVSSFRNSGKFTSESEGLYLVFSWIVSDVNDAQFAIYCNGNSLARVYVTSNGDTGNANVGTATAVVAVELKAGDIVWVQTKIGIFVVTMDSDDCGKAIDIYDKEYIIFAKEAMTTSNPELRLCYYDSFWL
;
A
#
# COMPACT_ATOMS: atom_id res chain seq x y z
N MET A 1 38.90 37.07 -8.82
CA MET A 1 37.83 37.12 -9.83
C MET A 1 36.67 36.33 -9.24
N MET A 2 35.76 37.02 -8.53
CA MET A 2 34.67 36.40 -7.78
C MET A 2 33.57 35.93 -8.74
N ARG A 3 33.02 34.74 -8.48
CA ARG A 3 32.09 34.01 -9.34
C ARG A 3 30.90 33.60 -8.46
N HIS A 4 29.70 34.16 -8.70
CA HIS A 4 28.47 33.78 -7.95
C HIS A 4 27.18 33.41 -8.75
N ILE A 5 26.40 32.51 -8.12
CA ILE A 5 25.55 31.41 -8.64
C ILE A 5 24.10 31.85 -9.00
N THR A 6 23.34 30.99 -9.68
CA THR A 6 21.86 31.10 -9.80
C THR A 6 21.26 29.73 -9.52
N VAL A 7 20.35 29.64 -8.56
CA VAL A 7 19.59 28.41 -8.27
C VAL A 7 18.11 28.73 -8.43
N LEU A 8 17.32 27.76 -8.88
CA LEU A 8 15.88 27.69 -8.66
C LEU A 8 15.68 26.44 -7.83
N VAL A 9 14.98 26.47 -6.69
CA VAL A 9 14.72 25.27 -5.89
C VAL A 9 13.23 25.17 -5.65
N VAL A 10 12.69 23.97 -5.81
CA VAL A 10 11.26 23.66 -5.68
C VAL A 10 11.15 22.44 -4.77
N PHE A 11 10.25 22.44 -3.78
CA PHE A 11 10.02 21.29 -2.88
C PHE A 11 8.53 21.15 -2.54
N PRO A 12 7.95 19.94 -2.59
CA PRO A 12 6.71 19.61 -1.90
C PRO A 12 7.01 18.92 -0.55
N LEU A 13 6.25 19.28 0.47
CA LEU A 13 6.28 18.64 1.78
C LEU A 13 5.37 17.41 1.78
N ALA A 14 5.90 16.23 2.09
CA ALA A 14 5.08 15.03 2.31
C ALA A 14 5.66 14.10 3.39
N PHE A 15 4.80 13.67 4.31
CA PHE A 15 5.05 12.76 5.45
C PHE A 15 4.68 11.31 5.08
N GLY A 16 5.44 10.32 5.57
CA GLY A 16 5.17 8.90 5.32
C GLY A 16 5.41 8.00 6.54
N PHE A 17 4.48 7.07 6.79
CA PHE A 17 4.59 5.98 7.77
C PHE A 17 4.52 4.62 7.03
N LEU A 18 5.32 3.66 7.48
CA LEU A 18 5.48 2.31 6.91
C LEU A 18 4.93 1.28 7.91
N LEU A 19 4.09 0.34 7.45
CA LEU A 19 3.72 -0.84 8.23
C LEU A 19 3.76 -2.10 7.35
N ASP A 20 4.49 -3.09 7.86
CA ASP A 20 4.77 -4.41 7.30
C ASP A 20 3.93 -5.47 8.02
N THR A 21 3.34 -6.43 7.29
CA THR A 21 2.69 -7.60 7.91
C THR A 21 2.86 -8.86 7.06
N LYS A 22 3.39 -9.92 7.69
CA LYS A 22 3.54 -11.28 7.15
C LYS A 22 2.37 -12.18 7.57
N THR A 23 2.02 -13.13 6.72
CA THR A 23 0.99 -14.17 6.95
C THR A 23 1.63 -15.56 7.16
N PRO A 24 1.00 -16.47 7.94
CA PRO A 24 1.40 -17.88 8.04
C PRO A 24 0.42 -18.84 7.32
N GLN A 25 0.93 -20.00 6.87
CA GLN A 25 0.14 -21.11 6.32
C GLN A 25 0.07 -22.30 7.29
N ASN A 26 -1.03 -23.05 7.20
CA ASN A 26 -1.45 -24.11 8.12
C ASN A 26 -1.51 -25.48 7.39
N LEU A 27 -1.28 -26.57 8.14
CA LEU A 27 -1.19 -27.97 7.71
C LEU A 27 -2.34 -28.82 8.30
N SER A 28 -2.82 -29.84 7.55
CA SER A 28 -3.42 -31.12 8.03
C SER A 28 -3.89 -31.91 6.78
N SER A 29 -3.44 -33.13 6.45
CA SER A 29 -3.36 -34.46 7.09
C SER A 29 -4.65 -35.30 6.99
N GLN A 30 -4.51 -36.46 6.33
CA GLN A 30 -5.53 -37.45 5.91
C GLN A 30 -5.81 -38.53 6.98
N PHE A 31 -6.97 -39.20 6.90
CA PHE A 31 -7.30 -40.45 7.61
C PHE A 31 -7.99 -41.47 6.69
N ILE A 32 -7.66 -42.75 6.88
CA ILE A 32 -8.23 -43.96 6.24
C ILE A 32 -9.08 -44.69 7.31
N THR A 33 -10.17 -45.34 6.92
CA THR A 33 -10.99 -46.18 7.82
C THR A 33 -11.02 -47.65 7.40
N ALA A 34 -11.00 -48.50 8.43
CA ALA A 34 -10.99 -49.96 8.39
C ALA A 34 -12.42 -50.52 8.30
N SER A 35 -12.71 -51.38 7.31
CA SER A 35 -14.01 -52.05 7.21
C SER A 35 -13.98 -53.50 6.68
N GLU A 36 -12.83 -54.18 6.66
CA GLU A 36 -12.73 -55.55 6.15
C GLU A 36 -12.31 -56.58 7.22
N PHE A 37 -13.18 -56.86 8.21
CA PHE A 37 -12.84 -57.89 9.20
C PHE A 37 -13.93 -58.89 9.64
N PHE A 38 -15.17 -58.84 9.13
CA PHE A 38 -16.19 -59.81 9.58
C PHE A 38 -17.09 -60.34 8.46
N ALA A 39 -16.61 -61.36 7.75
CA ALA A 39 -17.45 -62.26 6.96
C ALA A 39 -16.77 -63.63 6.75
N ALA A 40 -16.62 -64.42 7.83
CA ALA A 40 -16.25 -65.84 7.72
C ALA A 40 -16.57 -66.63 9.00
N LYS A 41 -17.83 -67.05 9.20
CA LYS A 41 -18.17 -68.27 9.95
C LYS A 41 -19.69 -68.50 9.95
N THR A 42 -20.14 -69.52 9.22
CA THR A 42 -21.06 -70.57 9.71
C THR A 42 -21.45 -71.48 8.55
N GLY A 43 -20.88 -72.70 8.55
CA GLY A 43 -21.37 -73.85 7.78
C GLY A 43 -21.46 -75.04 8.74
N LEU A 44 -22.69 -75.48 9.03
CA LEU A 44 -23.04 -76.73 9.71
C LEU A 44 -24.29 -77.25 8.97
N GLN A 45 -24.14 -78.18 8.04
CA GLN A 45 -24.23 -79.65 8.16
C GLN A 45 -25.64 -80.18 8.48
N ASN A 46 -26.28 -80.71 7.43
CA ASN A 46 -27.41 -81.63 7.47
C ASN A 46 -26.89 -83.07 7.64
N GLY A 47 -27.52 -83.83 8.53
CA GLY A 47 -27.37 -85.28 8.65
C GLY A 47 -28.69 -85.89 9.10
N ILE A 48 -29.35 -86.62 8.21
CA ILE A 48 -30.55 -87.41 8.46
C ILE A 48 -30.09 -88.87 8.40
N GLU A 49 -30.25 -89.62 9.49
CA GLU A 49 -30.09 -91.08 9.52
C GLU A 49 -31.27 -91.72 10.25
N GLU A 50 -31.54 -92.96 9.84
CA GLU A 50 -32.80 -93.68 9.89
C GLU A 50 -33.20 -94.25 11.27
N SER A 51 -34.50 -94.56 11.39
CA SER A 51 -35.17 -95.17 12.55
C SER A 51 -35.24 -96.70 12.44
N PRO A 52 -35.23 -97.42 13.59
CA PRO A 52 -35.94 -98.68 13.69
C PRO A 52 -37.04 -98.65 14.76
N THR A 53 -38.11 -99.33 14.39
CA THR A 53 -39.33 -99.73 15.12
C THR A 53 -39.07 -100.43 16.45
N ASP A 54 -39.76 -100.00 17.51
CA ASP A 54 -40.30 -100.92 18.53
C ASP A 54 -41.45 -100.30 19.33
N THR A 55 -42.63 -100.89 19.16
CA THR A 55 -43.90 -100.58 19.82
C THR A 55 -43.95 -101.11 21.26
N LYS A 56 -44.61 -100.33 22.15
CA LYS A 56 -45.03 -100.61 23.55
C LYS A 56 -44.23 -99.90 24.65
N LYS A 57 -44.25 -98.56 24.64
CA LYS A 57 -44.10 -97.69 25.84
C LYS A 57 -44.71 -96.29 25.62
N GLU A 58 -45.76 -96.19 24.79
CA GLU A 58 -46.16 -94.95 24.10
C GLU A 58 -46.87 -93.88 24.95
N THR A 59 -47.40 -94.18 26.14
CA THR A 59 -48.14 -93.18 26.92
C THR A 59 -47.27 -92.26 27.78
N ASN A 60 -46.20 -92.76 28.41
CA ASN A 60 -45.30 -91.91 29.23
C ASN A 60 -44.27 -91.12 28.39
N GLN A 61 -43.96 -91.59 27.18
CA GLN A 61 -43.00 -90.94 26.28
C GLN A 61 -43.63 -89.75 25.53
N SER A 62 -44.95 -89.82 25.27
CA SER A 62 -45.72 -88.75 24.63
C SER A 62 -45.81 -87.49 25.50
N ASP A 63 -46.02 -87.64 26.81
CA ASP A 63 -46.11 -86.50 27.73
C ASP A 63 -44.77 -85.78 27.92
N GLU A 64 -43.66 -86.53 27.93
CA GLU A 64 -42.32 -85.96 27.99
C GLU A 64 -41.98 -85.18 26.70
N ILE A 65 -42.40 -85.68 25.54
CA ILE A 65 -42.26 -85.00 24.25
C ILE A 65 -43.10 -83.71 24.25
N LEU A 66 -44.35 -83.77 24.72
CA LEU A 66 -45.24 -82.61 24.78
C LEU A 66 -44.67 -81.50 25.70
N HIS A 67 -44.12 -81.86 26.86
CA HIS A 67 -43.47 -80.91 27.76
C HIS A 67 -42.24 -80.25 27.12
N LYS A 68 -41.39 -81.02 26.42
CA LYS A 68 -40.24 -80.45 25.68
C LYS A 68 -40.67 -79.51 24.55
N TYR A 69 -41.78 -79.82 23.87
CA TYR A 69 -42.34 -78.91 22.85
C TYR A 69 -42.87 -77.61 23.46
N GLN A 70 -43.52 -77.68 24.62
CA GLN A 70 -43.96 -76.47 25.35
C GLN A 70 -42.78 -75.62 25.77
N GLU A 71 -41.75 -76.20 26.39
CA GLU A 71 -40.53 -75.50 26.78
C GLU A 71 -39.80 -74.88 25.57
N LEU A 72 -39.72 -75.58 24.45
CA LEU A 72 -39.14 -75.06 23.22
C LEU A 72 -39.95 -73.89 22.65
N SER A 73 -41.28 -73.99 22.67
CA SER A 73 -42.19 -72.93 22.23
C SER A 73 -42.05 -71.67 23.09
N GLU A 74 -41.93 -71.84 24.41
CA GLU A 74 -41.70 -70.73 25.36
C GLU A 74 -40.33 -70.09 25.14
N ASN A 75 -39.28 -70.89 24.95
CA ASN A 75 -37.94 -70.41 24.62
C ASN A 75 -37.90 -69.66 23.30
N TYR A 76 -38.58 -70.16 22.26
CA TYR A 76 -38.70 -69.48 20.97
C TYR A 76 -39.43 -68.14 21.12
N THR A 77 -40.53 -68.11 21.89
CA THR A 77 -41.29 -66.90 22.18
C THR A 77 -40.42 -65.87 22.94
N ALA A 78 -39.65 -66.30 23.92
CA ALA A 78 -38.73 -65.45 24.67
C ALA A 78 -37.58 -64.90 23.80
N LEU A 79 -37.05 -65.72 22.89
CA LEU A 79 -36.02 -65.31 21.93
C LEU A 79 -36.56 -64.28 20.95
N HIS A 80 -37.76 -64.48 20.40
CA HIS A 80 -38.41 -63.53 19.49
C HIS A 80 -38.62 -62.18 20.18
N LYS A 81 -39.13 -62.19 21.42
CA LYS A 81 -39.29 -60.97 22.22
C LYS A 81 -37.96 -60.24 22.48
N ARG A 82 -36.86 -60.96 22.71
CA ARG A 82 -35.52 -60.36 22.84
C ARG A 82 -35.05 -59.74 21.53
N PHE A 83 -35.31 -60.40 20.41
CA PHE A 83 -34.99 -59.90 19.08
C PHE A 83 -35.72 -58.57 18.80
N ASP A 84 -37.02 -58.50 19.08
CA ASP A 84 -37.82 -57.28 18.90
C ASP A 84 -37.27 -56.11 19.73
N VAL A 85 -36.86 -56.36 20.97
CA VAL A 85 -36.26 -55.34 21.84
C VAL A 85 -34.92 -54.85 21.29
N LEU A 86 -34.07 -55.75 20.79
CA LEU A 86 -32.79 -55.39 20.18
C LEU A 86 -32.99 -54.58 18.90
N GLN A 87 -33.95 -54.97 18.07
CA GLN A 87 -34.30 -54.25 16.85
C GLN A 87 -34.83 -52.84 17.16
N ALA A 88 -35.72 -52.72 18.16
CA ALA A 88 -36.22 -51.42 18.63
C ALA A 88 -35.10 -50.52 19.16
N ASN A 89 -34.14 -51.08 19.90
CA ASN A 89 -32.97 -50.34 20.38
C ASN A 89 -32.07 -49.86 19.23
N GLN A 90 -31.82 -50.71 18.23
CA GLN A 90 -31.08 -50.31 17.03
C GLN A 90 -31.79 -49.18 16.27
N ILE A 91 -33.11 -49.29 16.05
CA ILE A 91 -33.91 -48.25 15.40
C ILE A 91 -33.82 -46.94 16.18
N SER A 92 -33.89 -46.98 17.52
CA SER A 92 -33.74 -45.79 18.36
C SER A 92 -32.36 -45.15 18.26
N GLN A 93 -31.28 -45.93 18.15
CA GLN A 93 -29.93 -45.40 17.94
C GLN A 93 -29.78 -44.75 16.57
N ILE A 94 -30.32 -45.37 15.52
CA ILE A 94 -30.32 -44.82 14.15
C ILE A 94 -31.07 -43.48 14.11
N ASP A 95 -32.23 -43.38 14.75
CA ASP A 95 -32.98 -42.11 14.83
C ASP A 95 -32.19 -41.00 15.54
N LYS A 96 -31.50 -41.32 16.64
CA LYS A 96 -30.62 -40.37 17.33
C LYS A 96 -29.47 -39.92 16.44
N LEU A 97 -28.81 -40.84 15.73
CA LEU A 97 -27.71 -40.51 14.82
C LEU A 97 -28.18 -39.66 13.64
N SER A 98 -29.33 -39.97 13.05
CA SER A 98 -29.93 -39.17 11.98
C SER A 98 -30.21 -37.73 12.43
N LYS A 99 -30.72 -37.54 13.66
CA LYS A 99 -30.91 -36.20 14.25
C LYS A 99 -29.60 -35.44 14.44
N TYR A 100 -28.52 -36.12 14.83
CA TYR A 100 -27.20 -35.49 14.94
C TYR A 100 -26.64 -35.12 13.56
N GLU A 101 -26.80 -35.98 12.56
CA GLU A 101 -26.37 -35.72 11.18
C GLU A 101 -27.05 -34.46 10.62
N ILE A 102 -28.36 -34.31 10.82
CA ILE A 102 -29.10 -33.10 10.41
C ILE A 102 -28.51 -31.85 11.06
N LYS A 103 -28.27 -31.88 12.39
CA LYS A 103 -27.68 -30.74 13.12
C LYS A 103 -26.27 -30.42 12.66
N VAL A 104 -25.44 -31.42 12.38
CA VAL A 104 -24.08 -31.20 11.87
C VAL A 104 -24.14 -30.55 10.49
N ASN A 105 -25.01 -31.03 9.60
CA ASN A 105 -25.19 -30.47 8.27
C ASN A 105 -25.71 -29.02 8.31
N GLU A 106 -26.55 -28.66 9.29
CA GLU A 106 -27.01 -27.28 9.52
C GLU A 106 -25.84 -26.37 9.92
N HIS A 107 -25.04 -26.75 10.93
CA HIS A 107 -23.86 -25.98 11.34
C HIS A 107 -22.83 -25.85 10.21
N VAL A 108 -22.62 -26.89 9.41
CA VAL A 108 -21.71 -26.83 8.25
C VAL A 108 -22.20 -25.78 7.24
N ARG A 109 -23.51 -25.69 6.99
CA ARG A 109 -24.06 -24.64 6.11
C ARG A 109 -23.85 -23.25 6.67
N GLU A 110 -24.07 -23.04 7.96
CA GLU A 110 -23.82 -21.75 8.62
C GLU A 110 -22.35 -21.33 8.52
N ILE A 111 -21.42 -22.26 8.78
CA ILE A 111 -19.97 -22.02 8.64
C ILE A 111 -19.60 -21.62 7.22
N LEU A 112 -20.19 -22.27 6.20
CA LEU A 112 -19.94 -21.93 4.81
C LEU A 112 -20.41 -20.51 4.48
N VAL A 113 -21.60 -20.12 4.93
CA VAL A 113 -22.13 -18.76 4.74
C VAL A 113 -21.23 -17.70 5.42
N LEU A 114 -20.79 -17.97 6.65
CA LEU A 114 -19.89 -17.07 7.38
C LEU A 114 -18.53 -16.94 6.67
N LYS A 115 -17.98 -18.05 6.19
CA LYS A 115 -16.71 -18.06 5.44
C LYS A 115 -16.82 -17.25 4.16
N ASP A 116 -17.92 -17.38 3.42
CA ASP A 116 -18.14 -16.59 2.20
C ASP A 116 -18.26 -15.10 2.54
N SER A 117 -18.97 -14.73 3.61
CA SER A 117 -19.06 -13.34 4.07
C SER A 117 -17.69 -12.76 4.43
N GLU A 118 -16.84 -13.53 5.13
CA GLU A 118 -15.48 -13.12 5.48
C GLU A 118 -14.61 -12.90 4.24
N ILE A 119 -14.69 -13.80 3.25
CA ILE A 119 -13.98 -13.65 1.97
C ILE A 119 -14.38 -12.33 1.27
N HIS A 120 -15.67 -12.03 1.20
CA HIS A 120 -16.17 -10.80 0.59
C HIS A 120 -15.72 -9.54 1.35
N GLN A 121 -15.72 -9.60 2.69
CA GLN A 121 -15.25 -8.49 3.52
C GLN A 121 -13.75 -8.25 3.32
N ASN A 122 -12.94 -9.31 3.30
CA ASN A 122 -11.50 -9.22 3.06
C ASN A 122 -11.19 -8.66 1.66
N ALA A 123 -11.95 -9.04 0.63
CA ALA A 123 -11.80 -8.47 -0.71
C ALA A 123 -12.07 -6.95 -0.75
N ARG A 124 -13.09 -6.48 -0.01
CA ARG A 124 -13.39 -5.04 0.13
C ARG A 124 -12.27 -4.31 0.86
N VAL A 125 -11.77 -4.86 1.97
CA VAL A 125 -10.66 -4.27 2.74
C VAL A 125 -9.41 -4.16 1.87
N ASN A 126 -9.03 -5.21 1.15
CA ASN A 126 -7.86 -5.19 0.26
C ASN A 126 -7.98 -4.14 -0.85
N THR A 127 -9.18 -3.97 -1.41
CA THR A 127 -9.44 -2.93 -2.41
C THR A 127 -9.24 -1.52 -1.83
N SER A 128 -9.71 -1.29 -0.61
CA SER A 128 -9.52 -0.02 0.10
C SER A 128 -8.06 0.25 0.43
N ILE A 129 -7.31 -0.78 0.88
CA ILE A 129 -5.86 -0.68 1.13
C ILE A 129 -5.12 -0.26 -0.14
N ALA A 130 -5.41 -0.90 -1.29
CA ALA A 130 -4.78 -0.54 -2.55
C ALA A 130 -5.05 0.91 -2.97
N LYS A 131 -6.29 1.40 -2.78
CA LYS A 131 -6.65 2.81 -3.04
C LYS A 131 -5.90 3.78 -2.12
N ILE A 132 -5.79 3.45 -0.83
CA ILE A 132 -5.05 4.26 0.14
C ILE A 132 -3.56 4.30 -0.23
N GLN A 133 -2.95 3.16 -0.55
CA GLN A 133 -1.55 3.09 -0.98
C GLN A 133 -1.31 3.93 -2.25
N GLN A 134 -2.21 3.87 -3.22
CA GLN A 134 -2.13 4.72 -4.42
C GLN A 134 -2.18 6.21 -4.07
N GLN A 135 -3.08 6.62 -3.14
CA GLN A 135 -3.17 8.00 -2.68
C GLN A 135 -1.92 8.43 -1.91
N ILE A 136 -1.37 7.58 -1.05
CA ILE A 136 -0.11 7.84 -0.34
C ILE A 136 1.01 8.07 -1.33
N ASN A 137 1.18 7.16 -2.31
CA ASN A 137 2.23 7.27 -3.32
C ASN A 137 2.10 8.55 -4.15
N LYS A 138 0.86 8.95 -4.48
CA LYS A 138 0.59 10.22 -5.15
C LYS A 138 0.94 11.43 -4.27
N SER A 139 0.61 11.38 -2.98
CA SER A 139 0.88 12.46 -2.02
C SER A 139 2.36 12.55 -1.62
N SER A 140 3.12 11.47 -1.72
CA SER A 140 4.54 11.40 -1.39
C SER A 140 5.47 11.77 -2.56
N ALA A 141 4.92 12.21 -3.69
CA ALA A 141 5.70 12.59 -4.86
C ALA A 141 6.60 13.78 -4.52
N LYS A 142 7.91 13.52 -4.39
CA LYS A 142 8.92 14.55 -4.20
C LYS A 142 9.17 15.23 -5.53
N VAL A 143 9.06 16.55 -5.57
CA VAL A 143 9.29 17.37 -6.76
C VAL A 143 10.38 18.38 -6.44
N ALA A 144 11.52 18.29 -7.12
CA ALA A 144 12.56 19.28 -6.96
C ALA A 144 13.34 19.49 -8.25
N MET A 145 13.60 20.75 -8.57
CA MET A 145 14.44 21.12 -9.70
C MET A 145 15.45 22.16 -9.24
N THR A 146 16.68 22.04 -9.73
CA THR A 146 17.65 23.13 -9.74
C THR A 146 18.26 23.30 -11.11
N ALA A 147 18.35 24.55 -11.56
CA ALA A 147 18.88 24.87 -12.88
C ALA A 147 19.60 26.22 -12.88
N CYS A 148 20.66 26.28 -13.67
CA CYS A 148 21.52 27.43 -13.88
C CYS A 148 21.56 27.80 -15.37
N ILE A 149 22.16 28.95 -15.69
CA ILE A 149 22.52 29.30 -17.07
C ILE A 149 24.00 28.92 -17.26
N ARG A 150 24.36 28.34 -18.42
CA ARG A 150 25.72 27.87 -18.71
C ARG A 150 26.66 28.93 -19.29
N SER A 151 26.16 29.78 -20.19
CA SER A 151 26.91 30.92 -20.77
C SER A 151 26.23 32.27 -20.50
N SER A 152 27.03 33.31 -20.24
CA SER A 152 26.51 34.66 -20.01
C SER A 152 25.74 35.15 -21.24
N SER A 153 24.66 35.89 -21.03
CA SER A 153 23.82 36.38 -22.11
C SER A 153 23.14 37.71 -21.76
N THR A 154 23.05 38.60 -22.75
CA THR A 154 22.24 39.80 -22.63
C THR A 154 20.80 39.48 -23.01
N LEU A 155 19.90 39.56 -22.03
CA LEU A 155 18.46 39.43 -22.21
C LEU A 155 17.85 40.83 -22.24
N SER A 156 17.25 41.23 -23.35
CA SER A 156 16.59 42.54 -23.45
C SER A 156 15.07 42.42 -23.36
N GLY A 157 14.42 43.51 -22.94
CA GLY A 157 12.96 43.62 -22.90
C GLY A 157 12.28 42.61 -21.96
N ARG A 158 11.25 41.93 -22.47
CA ARG A 158 10.40 40.97 -21.74
C ARG A 158 10.78 39.52 -22.07
N SER A 159 12.05 39.18 -21.95
CA SER A 159 12.59 37.87 -22.34
C SER A 159 12.50 36.86 -21.18
N VAL A 160 12.13 35.61 -21.49
CA VAL A 160 12.14 34.51 -20.50
C VAL A 160 13.59 34.09 -20.28
N VAL A 161 13.99 33.98 -19.01
CA VAL A 161 15.32 33.49 -18.63
C VAL A 161 15.34 31.97 -18.82
N LYS A 162 16.23 31.49 -19.69
CA LYS A 162 16.36 30.06 -19.99
C LYS A 162 17.50 29.46 -19.18
N PHE A 163 17.17 28.55 -18.27
CA PHE A 163 18.13 27.80 -17.48
C PHE A 163 18.45 26.48 -18.20
N ASP A 164 19.54 26.49 -18.95
CA ASP A 164 19.93 25.38 -19.80
C ASP A 164 20.77 24.32 -19.08
N ASP A 165 21.19 24.56 -17.84
CA ASP A 165 22.05 23.68 -17.06
C ASP A 165 21.33 23.14 -15.81
N ILE A 166 20.61 22.04 -15.99
CA ILE A 166 19.79 21.42 -14.94
C ILE A 166 20.67 20.53 -14.06
N ARG A 167 20.74 20.84 -12.77
CA ARG A 167 21.62 20.21 -11.77
C ARG A 167 20.88 19.16 -10.92
N THR A 168 19.64 19.44 -10.54
CA THR A 168 18.77 18.51 -9.81
C THR A 168 17.44 18.40 -10.53
N ASN A 169 16.91 17.19 -10.63
CA ASN A 169 15.59 16.92 -11.19
C ASN A 169 14.97 15.69 -10.55
N ILE A 170 14.04 15.89 -9.62
CA ILE A 170 13.32 14.86 -8.88
C ILE A 170 11.84 15.04 -9.17
N GLY A 171 11.17 13.99 -9.63
CA GLY A 171 9.72 14.00 -9.83
C GLY A 171 9.19 14.94 -10.92
N ILE A 172 10.03 15.31 -11.89
CA ILE A 172 9.64 16.15 -13.03
C ILE A 172 10.07 15.44 -14.32
N SER A 173 9.11 15.17 -15.20
CA SER A 173 9.31 14.49 -16.47
C SER A 173 9.56 15.45 -17.64
N ASN A 174 9.07 16.70 -17.56
CA ASN A 174 9.09 17.68 -18.66
C ASN A 174 10.41 18.48 -18.82
N VAL A 175 11.53 17.93 -18.37
CA VAL A 175 12.87 18.55 -18.33
C VAL A 175 13.30 19.17 -19.66
N SER A 176 13.08 18.46 -20.77
CA SER A 176 13.46 18.92 -22.11
C SER A 176 12.68 20.18 -22.53
N SER A 177 11.40 20.24 -22.18
CA SER A 177 10.56 21.43 -22.44
C SER A 177 11.01 22.60 -21.58
N PHE A 178 11.32 22.37 -20.31
CA PHE A 178 11.87 23.37 -19.41
C PHE A 178 13.18 23.95 -19.95
N ARG A 179 14.13 23.09 -20.34
CA ARG A 179 15.45 23.51 -20.88
C ARG A 179 15.31 24.46 -22.07
N ASN A 180 14.37 24.19 -22.98
CA ASN A 180 14.18 24.96 -24.20
C ASN A 180 13.41 26.27 -23.99
N SER A 181 12.51 26.29 -22.99
CA SER A 181 11.56 27.39 -22.79
C SER A 181 11.89 28.30 -21.60
N GLY A 182 12.62 27.80 -20.60
CA GLY A 182 12.79 28.44 -19.29
C GLY A 182 11.55 28.39 -18.39
N LYS A 183 10.53 27.57 -18.76
CA LYS A 183 9.23 27.52 -18.09
C LYS A 183 9.02 26.17 -17.43
N PHE A 184 8.82 26.19 -16.12
CA PHE A 184 8.44 25.02 -15.33
C PHE A 184 6.94 24.81 -15.45
N THR A 185 6.49 23.60 -15.78
CA THR A 185 5.06 23.23 -15.74
C THR A 185 4.85 22.23 -14.63
N SER A 186 3.95 22.53 -13.69
CA SER A 186 3.69 21.66 -12.55
C SER A 186 3.00 20.37 -12.99
N GLU A 187 3.53 19.22 -12.59
CA GLU A 187 2.91 17.91 -12.88
C GLU A 187 1.94 17.48 -11.78
N SER A 188 2.09 18.06 -10.60
CA SER A 188 1.26 17.80 -9.42
C SER A 188 0.74 19.09 -8.80
N GLU A 189 -0.37 18.98 -8.09
CA GLU A 189 -0.89 20.06 -7.27
C GLU A 189 -0.15 20.11 -5.93
N GLY A 190 0.11 21.32 -5.43
CA GLY A 190 0.74 21.51 -4.12
C GLY A 190 1.27 22.91 -3.88
N LEU A 191 1.79 23.14 -2.67
CA LEU A 191 2.51 24.35 -2.32
C LEU A 191 3.97 24.21 -2.76
N TYR A 192 4.44 25.16 -3.54
CA TYR A 192 5.79 25.19 -4.10
C TYR A 192 6.54 26.43 -3.64
N LEU A 193 7.81 26.25 -3.27
CA LEU A 193 8.75 27.35 -3.13
C LEU A 193 9.40 27.60 -4.50
N VAL A 194 9.44 28.84 -4.96
CA VAL A 194 10.08 29.25 -6.22
C VAL A 194 11.12 30.30 -5.86
N PHE A 195 12.38 29.97 -6.11
CA PHE A 195 13.53 30.80 -5.80
C PHE A 195 14.23 31.23 -7.10
N SER A 196 14.71 32.46 -7.20
CA SER A 196 15.55 32.88 -8.32
C SER A 196 16.57 33.90 -7.84
N TRP A 197 17.82 33.70 -8.25
CA TRP A 197 18.92 34.59 -7.93
C TRP A 197 19.61 35.02 -9.22
N ILE A 198 19.54 36.30 -9.56
CA ILE A 198 20.10 36.85 -10.80
C ILE A 198 21.25 37.78 -10.47
N VAL A 199 22.34 37.61 -11.22
CA VAL A 199 23.52 38.47 -11.21
C VAL A 199 23.54 39.26 -12.52
N SER A 200 23.72 40.58 -12.44
CA SER A 200 23.78 41.46 -13.61
C SER A 200 24.80 42.58 -13.48
N ASP A 201 25.46 42.92 -14.58
CA ASP A 201 26.32 44.11 -14.69
C ASP A 201 25.56 45.35 -15.22
N VAL A 202 24.26 45.20 -15.49
CA VAL A 202 23.38 46.26 -15.95
C VAL A 202 22.73 46.93 -14.75
N ASN A 203 22.96 48.23 -14.60
CA ASN A 203 22.27 49.02 -13.58
C ASN A 203 20.76 49.09 -13.89
N ASP A 204 19.94 49.08 -12.85
CA ASP A 204 18.47 49.04 -12.95
C ASP A 204 17.90 47.80 -13.68
N ALA A 205 18.67 46.70 -13.75
CA ALA A 205 18.17 45.43 -14.25
C ALA A 205 16.97 44.96 -13.41
N GLN A 206 15.96 44.39 -14.06
CA GLN A 206 14.73 43.99 -13.39
C GLN A 206 14.21 42.67 -13.92
N PHE A 207 13.87 41.76 -13.01
CA PHE A 207 13.19 40.51 -13.35
C PHE A 207 11.96 40.29 -12.47
N ALA A 208 11.11 39.36 -12.91
CA ALA A 208 9.97 38.92 -12.14
C ALA A 208 9.76 37.41 -12.28
N ILE A 209 9.24 36.81 -11.22
CA ILE A 209 8.68 35.46 -11.24
C ILE A 209 7.22 35.58 -11.68
N TYR A 210 6.81 34.77 -12.64
CA TYR A 210 5.45 34.69 -13.14
C TYR A 210 4.86 33.32 -12.92
N CYS A 211 3.53 33.27 -12.72
CA CYS A 211 2.72 32.08 -12.82
C CYS A 211 1.52 32.36 -13.71
N ASN A 212 1.32 31.56 -14.77
CA ASN A 212 0.20 31.66 -15.71
C ASN A 212 -0.03 33.09 -16.25
N GLY A 213 1.04 33.86 -16.44
CA GLY A 213 1.01 35.23 -16.97
C GLY A 213 0.90 36.32 -15.91
N ASN A 214 0.63 35.97 -14.65
CA ASN A 214 0.56 36.89 -13.52
C ASN A 214 1.94 37.02 -12.86
N SER A 215 2.37 38.26 -12.60
CA SER A 215 3.62 38.54 -11.89
C SER A 215 3.43 38.27 -10.40
N LEU A 216 4.19 37.34 -9.84
CA LEU A 216 4.13 36.98 -8.42
C LEU A 216 5.09 37.82 -7.57
N ALA A 217 6.31 38.00 -8.04
CA ALA A 217 7.32 38.84 -7.41
C ALA A 217 8.10 39.60 -8.47
N ARG A 218 8.50 40.84 -8.14
CA ARG A 218 9.38 41.67 -8.97
C ARG A 218 10.59 42.07 -8.14
N VAL A 219 11.75 41.94 -8.76
CA VAL A 219 13.03 42.21 -8.12
C VAL A 219 13.88 43.11 -9.00
N TYR A 220 14.57 44.04 -8.34
CA TYR A 220 15.48 45.00 -8.95
C TYR A 220 16.89 44.59 -8.60
N VAL A 221 17.77 44.62 -9.59
CA VAL A 221 19.21 44.44 -9.44
C VAL A 221 19.81 45.84 -9.50
N THR A 222 20.35 46.29 -8.38
CA THR A 222 21.05 47.57 -8.26
C THR A 222 22.53 47.32 -8.07
N SER A 223 23.37 48.01 -8.83
CA SER A 223 24.82 47.99 -8.67
C SER A 223 25.29 49.33 -8.11
N ASN A 224 25.78 49.35 -6.86
CA ASN A 224 26.28 50.56 -6.21
C ASN A 224 27.75 50.87 -6.55
N GLY A 225 28.15 50.74 -7.82
CA GLY A 225 29.53 51.01 -8.19
C GLY A 225 29.72 52.45 -8.64
N ASP A 226 30.40 53.23 -7.78
CA ASP A 226 31.00 54.50 -8.16
C ASP A 226 32.00 54.26 -9.31
N THR A 227 31.87 55.09 -10.33
CA THR A 227 32.65 55.16 -11.58
C THR A 227 34.01 54.43 -11.57
N GLY A 228 34.09 53.26 -12.23
CA GLY A 228 35.36 52.73 -12.74
C GLY A 228 35.64 51.23 -12.59
N ASN A 229 34.89 50.48 -11.77
CA ASN A 229 35.05 49.03 -11.61
C ASN A 229 33.73 48.30 -11.85
N ALA A 230 33.77 47.10 -12.44
CA ALA A 230 32.61 46.34 -12.92
C ALA A 230 31.42 46.35 -11.94
N ASN A 231 30.35 47.03 -12.35
CA ASN A 231 29.11 47.27 -11.59
C ASN A 231 28.23 46.02 -11.55
N VAL A 232 28.67 44.95 -10.90
CA VAL A 232 27.87 43.72 -10.78
C VAL A 232 26.95 43.81 -9.57
N GLY A 233 25.65 43.89 -9.81
CA GLY A 233 24.61 43.74 -8.80
C GLY A 233 24.08 42.31 -8.74
N THR A 234 23.52 41.94 -7.59
CA THR A 234 22.79 40.67 -7.43
C THR A 234 21.45 40.92 -6.77
N ALA A 235 20.44 40.12 -7.13
CA ALA A 235 19.16 40.18 -6.44
C ALA A 235 18.44 38.83 -6.45
N THR A 236 17.64 38.62 -5.40
CA THR A 236 17.00 37.35 -5.10
C THR A 236 15.50 37.52 -4.96
N ALA A 237 14.74 36.62 -5.55
CA ALA A 237 13.29 36.51 -5.41
C ALA A 237 12.94 35.15 -4.79
N VAL A 238 12.08 35.14 -3.77
CA VAL A 238 11.53 33.91 -3.19
C VAL A 238 10.02 34.06 -3.09
N VAL A 239 9.28 33.08 -3.60
CA VAL A 239 7.81 33.06 -3.55
C VAL A 239 7.33 31.67 -3.16
N ALA A 240 6.44 31.59 -2.18
CA ALA A 240 5.62 30.40 -1.95
C ALA A 240 4.33 30.54 -2.77
N VAL A 241 4.04 29.57 -3.62
CA VAL A 241 2.88 29.59 -4.53
C VAL A 241 2.21 28.22 -4.56
N GLU A 242 0.90 28.18 -4.39
CA GLU A 242 0.10 26.98 -4.62
C GLU A 242 -0.09 26.83 -6.13
N LEU A 243 0.36 25.71 -6.69
CA LEU A 243 0.22 25.38 -8.11
C LEU A 243 -0.71 24.20 -8.27
N LYS A 244 -1.51 24.24 -9.32
CA LYS A 244 -2.27 23.09 -9.84
C LYS A 244 -1.46 22.38 -10.92
N ALA A 245 -1.82 21.11 -11.17
CA ALA A 245 -1.26 20.39 -12.31
C ALA A 245 -1.55 21.16 -13.62
N GLY A 246 -0.52 21.43 -14.41
CA GLY A 246 -0.56 22.22 -15.63
C GLY A 246 -0.22 23.70 -15.47
N ASP A 247 -0.13 24.23 -14.24
CA ASP A 247 0.29 25.61 -14.02
C ASP A 247 1.75 25.82 -14.45
N ILE A 248 2.03 26.99 -15.02
CA ILE A 248 3.33 27.31 -15.62
C ILE A 248 3.99 28.45 -14.86
N VAL A 249 5.21 28.22 -14.36
CA VAL A 249 6.04 29.19 -13.65
C VAL A 249 7.31 29.50 -14.43
N TRP A 250 7.71 30.77 -14.50
CA TRP A 250 8.96 31.17 -15.16
C TRP A 250 9.53 32.47 -14.62
N VAL A 251 10.80 32.71 -14.93
CA VAL A 251 11.49 33.98 -14.65
C VAL A 251 11.59 34.77 -15.94
N GLN A 252 11.27 36.06 -15.90
CA GLN A 252 11.29 36.93 -17.08
C GLN A 252 11.88 38.29 -16.76
N THR A 253 12.69 38.80 -17.66
CA THR A 253 13.21 40.16 -17.59
C THR A 253 12.07 41.16 -17.80
N LYS A 254 12.20 42.35 -17.20
CA LYS A 254 11.28 43.48 -17.36
C LYS A 254 11.97 44.63 -18.08
N ILE A 255 13.19 44.92 -17.65
CA ILE A 255 14.17 45.80 -18.28
C ILE A 255 15.37 44.93 -18.65
N GLY A 256 16.18 45.33 -19.62
CA GLY A 256 17.33 44.55 -20.07
C GLY A 256 18.22 44.12 -18.90
N ILE A 257 18.64 42.85 -18.91
CA ILE A 257 19.50 42.23 -17.91
C ILE A 257 20.63 41.54 -18.68
N PHE A 258 21.86 41.74 -18.26
CA PHE A 258 22.92 40.80 -18.58
C PHE A 258 22.96 39.73 -17.52
N VAL A 259 22.80 38.45 -17.87
CA VAL A 259 22.90 37.36 -16.91
C VAL A 259 24.26 36.69 -17.07
N VAL A 260 25.02 36.61 -15.98
CA VAL A 260 26.38 36.06 -15.98
C VAL A 260 26.35 34.57 -15.59
N THR A 261 27.25 33.76 -16.13
CA THR A 261 27.33 32.34 -15.78
C THR A 261 28.54 31.97 -14.95
N MET A 262 28.36 30.90 -14.19
CA MET A 262 29.34 30.33 -13.28
C MET A 262 30.10 29.19 -13.92
N ASP A 263 31.36 29.02 -13.53
CA ASP A 263 32.08 27.76 -13.74
C ASP A 263 31.46 26.63 -12.91
N SER A 264 31.53 25.41 -13.44
CA SER A 264 30.72 24.25 -13.06
C SER A 264 30.85 23.74 -11.63
N ASP A 265 31.88 24.14 -10.90
CA ASP A 265 32.34 23.49 -9.66
C ASP A 265 31.84 24.19 -8.38
N ASP A 266 31.48 25.48 -8.44
CA ASP A 266 31.01 26.24 -7.27
C ASP A 266 29.50 26.06 -7.00
N CYS A 267 28.70 25.78 -8.04
CA CYS A 267 27.28 25.47 -7.90
C CYS A 267 27.05 24.16 -7.11
N GLY A 268 27.95 23.17 -7.22
CA GLY A 268 27.85 21.91 -6.48
C GLY A 268 28.13 22.07 -4.98
N LYS A 269 29.06 22.95 -4.61
CA LYS A 269 29.41 23.23 -3.21
C LYS A 269 28.35 24.07 -2.48
N ALA A 270 27.69 24.97 -3.20
CA ALA A 270 26.50 25.66 -2.69
C ALA A 270 25.27 24.72 -2.59
N ILE A 271 25.34 23.48 -3.04
CA ILE A 271 24.34 22.46 -2.74
C ILE A 271 24.82 21.61 -1.56
N ASP A 272 26.10 21.22 -1.51
CA ASP A 272 26.69 20.44 -0.40
C ASP A 272 26.69 21.17 0.96
N ILE A 273 26.86 22.49 0.98
CA ILE A 273 26.74 23.32 2.20
C ILE A 273 25.28 23.42 2.66
N TYR A 274 24.32 23.35 1.73
CA TYR A 274 22.88 23.39 2.02
C TYR A 274 22.31 21.99 2.34
N ASP A 275 22.92 20.90 1.83
CA ASP A 275 22.55 19.51 2.12
C ASP A 275 22.97 19.08 3.53
N LYS A 276 24.06 19.64 4.09
CA LYS A 276 24.60 19.20 5.38
C LYS A 276 24.12 19.98 6.60
N GLU A 277 23.79 21.27 6.47
CA GLU A 277 23.34 22.08 7.62
C GLU A 277 21.85 22.48 7.55
N TYR A 278 21.26 22.69 6.37
CA TYR A 278 19.85 23.12 6.26
C TYR A 278 18.84 21.97 6.26
N ILE A 279 19.25 20.75 5.92
CA ILE A 279 18.45 19.55 6.21
C ILE A 279 18.33 19.33 7.72
N ILE A 280 19.29 19.80 8.54
CA ILE A 280 19.18 19.72 10.01
C ILE A 280 18.11 20.70 10.52
N PHE A 281 18.04 21.92 9.99
CA PHE A 281 17.03 22.90 10.42
C PHE A 281 15.62 22.61 9.89
N ALA A 282 15.47 22.09 8.67
CA ALA A 282 14.18 21.57 8.21
C ALA A 282 13.74 20.35 9.05
N LYS A 283 14.68 19.56 9.55
CA LYS A 283 14.40 18.38 10.40
C LYS A 283 14.12 18.73 11.86
N GLU A 284 14.71 19.80 12.42
CA GLU A 284 14.42 20.32 13.77
C GLU A 284 13.14 21.17 13.84
N ALA A 285 12.81 21.91 12.79
CA ALA A 285 11.52 22.61 12.70
C ALA A 285 10.33 21.64 12.60
N MET A 286 10.57 20.39 12.17
CA MET A 286 9.55 19.35 12.04
C MET A 286 9.34 18.48 13.29
N THR A 287 10.21 18.56 14.30
CA THR A 287 10.09 17.78 15.56
C THR A 287 9.47 18.56 16.72
N THR A 288 9.22 19.86 16.56
CA THR A 288 8.53 20.66 17.58
C THR A 288 7.05 20.80 17.24
N SER A 289 6.19 20.49 18.20
CA SER A 289 4.74 20.30 18.06
C SER A 289 3.91 21.59 17.89
N ASN A 290 4.45 22.61 17.23
CA ASN A 290 3.77 23.91 17.09
C ASN A 290 3.82 24.44 15.64
N PRO A 291 2.68 24.49 14.91
CA PRO A 291 2.64 24.71 13.45
C PRO A 291 2.44 26.17 13.05
N GLU A 292 3.09 27.12 13.73
CA GLU A 292 3.14 28.50 13.24
C GLU A 292 4.45 28.74 12.50
N LEU A 293 4.33 28.95 11.18
CA LEU A 293 5.39 29.33 10.26
C LEU A 293 6.41 30.28 10.91
N ARG A 294 7.62 29.77 11.18
CA ARG A 294 8.79 30.62 11.40
C ARG A 294 9.50 30.82 10.08
N LEU A 295 9.15 31.91 9.40
CA LEU A 295 9.94 32.44 8.30
C LEU A 295 11.21 33.05 8.91
N CYS A 296 12.34 32.35 8.83
CA CYS A 296 13.62 32.92 9.24
C CYS A 296 14.10 33.90 8.17
N TYR A 297 14.06 35.18 8.51
CA TYR A 297 14.79 36.25 7.84
C TYR A 297 16.28 36.08 8.20
N TYR A 298 17.18 36.10 7.21
CA TYR A 298 18.60 36.32 7.50
C TYR A 298 19.14 37.49 6.70
N ASP A 299 19.59 38.46 7.48
CA ASP A 299 20.34 39.65 7.12
C ASP A 299 21.74 39.22 6.69
N SER A 300 22.14 39.55 5.46
CA SER A 300 23.47 39.27 4.96
C SER A 300 24.47 40.22 5.63
N PHE A 301 25.19 39.71 6.63
CA PHE A 301 26.39 40.35 7.17
C PHE A 301 27.44 40.50 6.07
N TRP A 302 27.89 41.75 5.89
CA TRP A 302 29.08 42.09 5.14
C TRP A 302 30.34 41.82 5.97
N LEU A 303 31.40 41.39 5.29
CA LEU A 303 32.75 41.92 5.54
C LEU A 303 32.99 43.05 4.54
#